data_AF-A0AAP1W6M5-F1
#
_entry.id   AF-A0AAP1W6M5-F1
#
_cell.length_a   1.000
_cell.length_b   1.000
_cell.length_c   1.000
_cell.angle_alpha   90.00
_cell.angle_beta   90.00
_cell.angle_gamma   90.00
#
_symmetry.space_group_name_H-M   'P 1'
#
loop_
_entity.id
_entity.type
_entity.pdbx_description
1 polymer ?
#
loop_
_entity_poly.entity_id
_entity_poly.type
_entity_poly.pdbx_seq_one_letter_code
_entity_poly.pdbx_strand_id
1 'polypeptide(L)'
;MRKTLTLIILGTALLGGCSKASESTDQSAAKTETPATKKLSARDQQILEKHNEYVQKYSLESPDVLKKRMQELLPEINTMEDQGKREMLQMNVYLAAQMYDEALALNGKQIARKPENPALYLAKCQIFTMQQKDKQTINQCFDTAATVLKTALDKPENKTEPDYKQGEFSYLLAKYKAGHLEYKDKMQKFIADTQDEKLKKAFKTIYDAEVQN
;
A
#
# COMPACT_ATOMS: atom_id res chain seq x y z
N MET A 1 -16.88 6.02 21.24
CA MET A 1 -16.04 6.84 20.33
C MET A 1 -15.90 6.09 19.02
N ARG A 2 -16.52 6.58 17.94
CA ARG A 2 -16.39 5.99 16.61
C ARG A 2 -14.93 6.16 16.19
N LYS A 3 -14.15 5.08 16.25
CA LYS A 3 -12.84 5.00 15.57
C LYS A 3 -13.15 5.08 14.09
N THR A 4 -13.20 6.28 13.53
CA THR A 4 -13.03 6.47 12.09
C THR A 4 -11.64 5.95 11.79
N LEU A 5 -11.57 4.66 11.47
CA LEU A 5 -10.42 4.03 10.87
C LEU A 5 -10.18 4.88 9.62
N THR A 6 -9.21 5.79 9.70
CA THR A 6 -8.70 6.47 8.53
C THR A 6 -8.26 5.34 7.62
N LEU A 7 -9.12 4.98 6.67
CA LEU A 7 -8.73 4.29 5.45
C LEU A 7 -7.69 5.23 4.87
N ILE A 8 -6.43 5.05 5.28
CA ILE A 8 -5.29 5.43 4.48
C ILE A 8 -5.51 4.58 3.24
N ILE A 9 -6.23 5.16 2.29
CA ILE A 9 -6.35 4.64 0.94
C ILE A 9 -4.90 4.29 0.60
N LEU A 10 -4.65 3.00 0.35
CA LEU A 10 -3.36 2.43 -0.08
C LEU A 10 -2.95 2.99 -1.46
N GLY A 11 -3.32 4.23 -1.77
CA GLY A 11 -3.01 5.02 -2.93
C GLY A 11 -2.21 6.23 -2.46
N THR A 12 -0.90 6.08 -2.46
CA THR A 12 0.06 7.14 -2.88
C THR A 12 1.51 6.67 -2.78
N ALA A 13 1.82 5.54 -2.13
CA ALA A 13 3.21 5.09 -1.97
C ALA A 13 3.62 3.86 -2.82
N LEU A 14 2.74 3.27 -3.62
CA LEU A 14 3.06 2.05 -4.42
C LEU A 14 2.84 2.17 -5.92
N LEU A 15 2.63 3.38 -6.45
CA LEU A 15 2.63 3.62 -7.89
C LEU A 15 3.68 4.66 -8.20
N GLY A 16 4.81 4.22 -8.75
CA GLY A 16 5.72 5.11 -9.43
C GLY A 16 4.98 5.97 -10.47
N GLY A 17 5.41 7.23 -10.56
CA GLY A 17 5.22 8.09 -11.73
C GLY A 17 3.79 8.35 -12.18
N CYS A 18 3.14 9.37 -11.63
CA CYS A 18 2.13 10.12 -12.36
C CYS A 18 2.77 11.38 -12.96
N SER A 19 3.00 11.34 -14.27
CA SER A 19 3.52 12.44 -15.08
C SER A 19 2.46 13.51 -15.37
N LYS A 20 2.96 14.76 -15.48
CA LYS A 20 2.44 15.96 -16.15
C LYS A 20 1.46 16.87 -15.39
N ALA A 21 2.04 17.95 -14.88
CA ALA A 21 1.62 19.31 -15.23
C ALA A 21 2.82 20.02 -15.91
N SER A 22 2.61 20.61 -17.07
CA SER A 22 3.55 21.45 -17.84
C SER A 22 3.60 22.87 -17.21
N GLU A 23 4.61 23.76 -17.37
CA GLU A 23 5.53 24.08 -18.48
C GLU A 23 6.85 24.73 -17.97
N SER A 24 7.91 24.58 -18.79
CA SER A 24 9.19 25.34 -18.90
C SER A 24 10.18 25.26 -17.70
N THR A 25 11.47 24.98 -17.85
CA THR A 25 12.43 25.23 -18.96
C THR A 25 13.55 24.19 -18.91
N ASP A 26 14.14 23.92 -20.08
CA ASP A 26 15.22 22.98 -20.38
C ASP A 26 16.31 22.82 -19.32
N GLN A 27 16.64 21.56 -19.02
CA GLN A 27 18.03 21.12 -18.97
C GLN A 27 18.13 19.61 -19.22
N SER A 28 18.96 19.31 -20.22
CA SER A 28 19.31 17.99 -20.77
C SER A 28 19.46 16.89 -19.71
N ALA A 29 18.68 15.81 -19.85
CA ALA A 29 18.85 14.60 -19.05
C ALA A 29 18.76 13.36 -19.94
N ALA A 30 19.72 12.46 -19.72
CA ALA A 30 19.98 11.25 -20.47
C ALA A 30 18.74 10.41 -20.75
N LYS A 31 18.69 9.84 -21.96
CA LYS A 31 17.71 8.84 -22.37
C LYS A 31 17.87 7.59 -21.50
N THR A 32 17.13 7.51 -20.40
CA THR A 32 16.78 6.23 -19.79
C THR A 32 15.47 5.81 -20.44
N GLU A 33 15.52 4.81 -21.32
CA GLU A 33 14.33 4.19 -21.90
C GLU A 33 13.50 3.58 -20.77
N THR A 34 12.54 4.37 -20.28
CA THR A 34 11.48 3.85 -19.41
C THR A 34 10.63 2.94 -20.29
N PRO A 35 10.36 1.68 -19.90
CA PRO A 35 9.44 0.82 -20.65
C PRO A 35 8.13 1.58 -20.82
N ALA A 36 7.68 1.78 -22.06
CA ALA A 36 6.45 2.48 -22.34
C ALA A 36 5.34 1.82 -21.53
N THR A 37 4.77 2.54 -20.56
CA THR A 37 3.62 2.08 -19.78
C THR A 37 2.55 1.60 -20.76
N LYS A 38 2.26 0.29 -20.73
CA LYS A 38 1.24 -0.31 -21.59
C LYS A 38 -0.05 0.47 -21.39
N LYS A 39 -0.52 1.13 -22.45
CA LYS A 39 -1.77 1.89 -22.40
C LYS A 39 -2.92 0.89 -22.19
N LEU A 40 -3.80 1.19 -21.24
CA LEU A 40 -5.00 0.39 -20.99
C LEU A 40 -5.91 0.39 -22.22
N SER A 41 -6.70 -0.68 -22.36
CA SER A 41 -7.79 -0.70 -23.33
C SER A 41 -8.81 0.40 -22.97
N ALA A 42 -9.57 0.87 -23.95
CA ALA A 42 -10.62 1.87 -23.69
C ALA A 42 -11.65 1.35 -22.66
N ARG A 43 -11.95 0.05 -22.69
CA ARG A 43 -12.84 -0.61 -21.73
C ARG A 43 -12.25 -0.62 -20.32
N ASP A 44 -10.99 -1.02 -20.17
CA ASP A 44 -10.32 -1.04 -18.86
C ASP A 44 -10.20 0.37 -18.27
N GLN A 45 -9.97 1.37 -19.12
CA GLN A 45 -9.95 2.78 -18.73
C GLN A 45 -11.31 3.24 -18.20
N GLN A 46 -12.41 2.91 -18.88
CA GLN A 46 -13.77 3.24 -18.43
C GLN A 46 -14.11 2.59 -17.09
N ILE A 47 -13.70 1.34 -16.87
CA ILE A 47 -13.92 0.63 -15.60
C ILE A 47 -13.14 1.32 -14.46
N LEU A 48 -11.88 1.71 -14.71
CA LEU A 48 -11.06 2.44 -13.75
C LEU A 48 -11.68 3.80 -13.39
N GLU A 49 -12.14 4.56 -14.38
CA GLU A 49 -12.78 5.85 -14.17
C GLU A 49 -14.05 5.71 -13.34
N LYS A 50 -14.92 4.75 -13.69
CA LYS A 50 -16.14 4.45 -12.93
C LYS A 50 -15.84 4.07 -11.47
N HIS A 51 -14.81 3.24 -11.23
CA HIS A 51 -14.38 2.94 -9.86
C HIS A 51 -13.98 4.22 -9.10
N ASN A 52 -13.19 5.10 -9.71
CA ASN A 52 -12.73 6.33 -9.07
C ASN A 52 -13.90 7.28 -8.75
N GLU A 53 -14.87 7.40 -9.64
CA GLU A 53 -16.11 8.15 -9.39
C GLU A 53 -16.89 7.58 -8.21
N TYR A 54 -16.99 6.25 -8.11
CA TYR A 54 -17.68 5.60 -6.98
C TYR A 54 -16.99 5.89 -5.65
N VAL A 55 -15.65 5.83 -5.60
CA VAL A 55 -14.89 6.20 -4.41
C VAL A 55 -15.17 7.65 -4.02
N GLN A 56 -15.09 8.59 -4.97
CA GLN A 56 -15.32 10.01 -4.68
C GLN A 56 -16.75 10.28 -4.21
N LYS A 57 -17.74 9.65 -4.85
CA LYS A 57 -19.15 9.90 -4.57
C LYS A 57 -19.62 9.27 -3.26
N TYR A 58 -19.16 8.07 -2.93
CA TYR A 58 -19.73 7.28 -1.84
C TYR A 58 -18.83 7.12 -0.61
N SER A 59 -17.58 7.60 -0.64
CA SER A 59 -16.65 7.45 0.50
C SER A 59 -17.08 8.17 1.78
N LEU A 60 -17.91 9.22 1.66
CA LEU A 60 -18.45 9.98 2.80
C LEU A 60 -19.84 9.48 3.25
N GLU A 61 -20.40 8.50 2.53
CA GLU A 61 -21.68 7.89 2.86
C GLU A 61 -21.54 6.89 4.02
N SER A 62 -22.66 6.33 4.47
CA SER A 62 -22.64 5.27 5.46
C SER A 62 -21.80 4.05 4.98
N PRO A 63 -21.11 3.34 5.88
CA PRO A 63 -20.33 2.15 5.52
C PRO A 63 -21.13 1.10 4.74
N ASP A 64 -22.41 0.92 5.04
CA ASP A 64 -23.29 -0.03 4.34
C ASP A 64 -23.56 0.39 2.89
N VAL A 65 -23.74 1.69 2.65
CA VAL A 65 -23.88 2.23 1.30
C VAL A 65 -22.59 2.05 0.52
N LEU A 66 -21.45 2.44 1.10
CA LEU A 66 -20.14 2.28 0.46
C LEU A 66 -19.88 0.81 0.10
N LYS A 67 -20.09 -0.10 1.06
CA LYS A 67 -19.93 -1.55 0.85
C LYS A 67 -20.75 -2.05 -0.33
N LYS A 68 -22.05 -1.75 -0.34
CA LYS A 68 -22.95 -2.17 -1.43
C LYS A 68 -22.49 -1.63 -2.78
N ARG A 69 -22.16 -0.34 -2.86
CA ARG A 69 -21.71 0.32 -4.10
C ARG A 69 -20.40 -0.25 -4.63
N MET A 70 -19.46 -0.60 -3.75
CA MET A 70 -18.20 -1.21 -4.16
C MET A 70 -18.42 -2.62 -4.70
N GLN A 71 -19.27 -3.41 -4.08
CA GLN A 71 -19.60 -4.77 -4.56
C GLN A 71 -20.26 -4.77 -5.95
N GLU A 72 -21.10 -3.77 -6.25
CA GLU A 72 -21.73 -3.60 -7.57
C GLU A 72 -20.71 -3.47 -8.71
N LEU A 73 -19.47 -3.04 -8.45
CA LEU A 73 -18.43 -2.90 -9.47
C LEU A 73 -17.70 -4.20 -9.83
N LEU A 74 -17.74 -5.22 -8.95
CA LEU A 74 -16.94 -6.45 -9.12
C LEU A 74 -17.18 -7.16 -10.46
N PRO A 75 -18.42 -7.35 -10.94
CA PRO A 75 -18.65 -8.04 -12.21
C PRO A 75 -17.93 -7.37 -13.38
N GLU A 76 -17.93 -6.03 -13.45
CA GLU A 76 -17.26 -5.27 -14.50
C GLU A 76 -15.74 -5.33 -14.34
N ILE A 77 -15.23 -5.11 -13.12
CA ILE A 77 -13.79 -5.20 -12.82
C ILE A 77 -13.24 -6.58 -13.21
N ASN A 78 -13.98 -7.66 -12.96
CA ASN A 78 -13.56 -9.02 -13.29
C ASN A 78 -13.36 -9.24 -14.80
N THR A 79 -13.94 -8.39 -15.66
CA THR A 79 -13.76 -8.45 -17.11
C THR A 79 -12.55 -7.68 -17.65
N MET A 80 -11.86 -6.91 -16.81
CA MET A 80 -10.69 -6.14 -17.24
C MET A 80 -9.60 -7.06 -17.79
N GLU A 81 -8.93 -6.67 -18.86
CA GLU A 81 -7.87 -7.46 -19.48
C GLU A 81 -6.56 -7.33 -18.70
N ASP A 82 -6.21 -6.11 -18.29
CA ASP A 82 -5.00 -5.84 -17.54
C ASP A 82 -5.09 -6.43 -16.12
N GLN A 83 -4.34 -7.52 -15.88
CA GLN A 83 -4.34 -8.21 -14.60
C GLN A 83 -3.90 -7.30 -13.45
N GLY A 84 -2.89 -6.45 -13.65
CA GLY A 84 -2.37 -5.60 -12.59
C GLY A 84 -3.42 -4.59 -12.11
N LYS A 85 -4.09 -3.93 -13.05
CA LYS A 85 -5.18 -3.01 -12.73
C LYS A 85 -6.42 -3.71 -12.19
N ARG A 86 -6.81 -4.85 -12.80
CA ARG A 86 -7.93 -5.65 -12.31
C ARG A 86 -7.76 -6.03 -10.85
N GLU A 87 -6.61 -6.60 -10.50
CA GLU A 87 -6.35 -7.04 -9.12
C GLU A 87 -6.21 -5.88 -8.14
N MET A 88 -5.67 -4.73 -8.58
CA MET A 88 -5.67 -3.50 -7.77
C MET A 88 -7.10 -3.06 -7.42
N LEU A 89 -7.99 -2.99 -8.41
CA LEU A 89 -9.38 -2.57 -8.19
C LEU A 89 -10.15 -3.61 -7.37
N GLN A 90 -9.93 -4.90 -7.60
CA GLN A 90 -10.48 -5.97 -6.77
C GLN A 90 -10.07 -5.81 -5.31
N MET A 91 -8.79 -5.58 -5.02
CA MET A 91 -8.33 -5.35 -3.65
C MET A 91 -9.00 -4.13 -3.01
N ASN A 92 -9.09 -3.00 -3.73
CA ASN A 92 -9.78 -1.81 -3.23
C ASN A 92 -11.24 -2.11 -2.86
N VAL A 93 -11.97 -2.79 -3.75
CA VAL A 93 -13.35 -3.19 -3.49
C VAL A 93 -13.43 -4.13 -2.29
N TYR A 94 -12.57 -5.15 -2.22
CA TYR A 94 -12.61 -6.12 -1.13
C TYR A 94 -12.37 -5.46 0.23
N LEU A 95 -11.41 -4.53 0.31
CA LEU A 95 -11.14 -3.82 1.56
C LEU A 95 -12.29 -2.87 1.95
N ALA A 96 -12.81 -2.09 0.99
CA ALA A 96 -13.91 -1.16 1.24
C ALA A 96 -15.22 -1.88 1.60
N ALA A 97 -15.47 -3.06 1.02
CA ALA A 97 -16.64 -3.89 1.29
C ALA A 97 -16.44 -4.87 2.45
N GLN A 98 -15.28 -4.84 3.13
CA GLN A 98 -14.90 -5.74 4.23
C GLN A 98 -14.93 -7.24 3.84
N MET A 99 -14.67 -7.54 2.56
CA MET A 99 -14.53 -8.88 1.99
C MET A 99 -13.09 -9.39 2.22
N TYR A 100 -12.74 -9.54 3.50
CA TYR A 100 -11.35 -9.78 3.88
C TYR A 100 -10.80 -11.15 3.48
N ASP A 101 -11.66 -12.17 3.36
CA ASP A 101 -11.23 -13.51 2.93
C ASP A 101 -10.87 -13.52 1.44
N GLU A 102 -11.64 -12.79 0.61
CA GLU A 102 -11.34 -12.57 -0.81
C GLU A 102 -10.08 -11.73 -1.00
N ALA A 103 -9.90 -10.70 -0.16
CA ALA A 103 -8.67 -9.91 -0.13
C ALA A 103 -7.45 -10.80 0.19
N LEU A 104 -7.55 -11.68 1.19
CA LEU A 104 -6.48 -12.62 1.53
C LEU A 104 -6.22 -13.64 0.43
N ALA A 105 -7.25 -14.17 -0.21
CA ALA A 105 -7.11 -15.11 -1.31
C ALA A 105 -6.39 -14.46 -2.51
N LEU A 106 -6.73 -13.21 -2.84
CA LEU A 106 -6.04 -12.44 -3.88
C LEU A 106 -4.60 -12.13 -3.47
N ASN A 107 -4.38 -11.66 -2.25
CA ASN A 107 -3.04 -11.37 -1.72
C ASN A 107 -2.15 -12.63 -1.73
N GLY A 108 -2.68 -13.80 -1.36
CA GLY A 108 -1.96 -15.07 -1.42
C GLY A 108 -1.51 -15.43 -2.84
N LYS A 109 -2.37 -15.23 -3.84
CA LYS A 109 -2.00 -15.41 -5.27
C LYS A 109 -0.91 -14.43 -5.70
N GLN A 110 -0.95 -13.19 -5.23
CA GLN A 110 0.07 -12.19 -5.52
C GLN A 110 1.41 -12.57 -4.89
N ILE A 111 1.42 -13.00 -3.63
CA ILE A 111 2.63 -13.48 -2.93
C ILE A 111 3.22 -14.68 -3.67
N ALA A 112 2.41 -15.65 -4.09
CA ALA A 112 2.89 -16.81 -4.83
C ALA A 112 3.60 -16.43 -6.15
N ARG A 113 3.20 -15.32 -6.79
CA ARG A 113 3.83 -14.82 -8.02
C ARG A 113 5.06 -13.93 -7.77
N LYS A 114 5.11 -13.24 -6.63
CA LYS A 114 6.19 -12.29 -6.27
C LYS A 114 6.57 -12.45 -4.79
N PRO A 115 7.10 -13.61 -4.38
CA PRO A 115 7.35 -13.93 -2.97
C PRO A 115 8.40 -13.03 -2.32
N GLU A 116 9.21 -12.34 -3.12
CA GLU A 116 10.23 -11.39 -2.70
C GLU A 116 9.69 -9.98 -2.41
N ASN A 117 8.45 -9.67 -2.81
CA ASN A 117 7.88 -8.33 -2.65
C ASN A 117 7.35 -8.12 -1.22
N PRO A 118 8.02 -7.30 -0.37
CA PRO A 118 7.65 -7.17 1.02
C PRO A 118 6.29 -6.47 1.23
N ALA A 119 5.86 -5.61 0.30
CA ALA A 119 4.59 -4.90 0.40
C ALA A 119 3.39 -5.85 0.43
N LEU A 120 3.49 -7.01 -0.24
CA LEU A 120 2.43 -8.01 -0.24
C LEU A 120 2.24 -8.66 1.14
N TYR A 121 3.33 -8.87 1.89
CA TYR A 121 3.27 -9.41 3.25
C TYR A 121 2.75 -8.38 4.24
N LEU A 122 3.15 -7.11 4.10
CA LEU A 122 2.59 -6.03 4.91
C LEU A 122 1.07 -5.91 4.70
N ALA A 123 0.61 -5.97 3.45
CA ALA A 123 -0.81 -5.95 3.12
C ALA A 123 -1.56 -7.13 3.78
N LYS A 124 -1.00 -8.35 3.75
CA LYS A 124 -1.55 -9.51 4.45
C LYS A 124 -1.80 -9.22 5.93
N CYS A 125 -0.81 -8.66 6.61
CA CYS A 125 -0.88 -8.39 8.05
C CYS A 125 -1.85 -7.26 8.39
N GLN A 126 -1.95 -6.26 7.52
CA GLN A 126 -2.99 -5.23 7.61
C GLN A 126 -4.39 -5.85 7.48
N ILE A 127 -4.60 -6.80 6.55
CA ILE A 127 -5.88 -7.49 6.41
C ILE A 127 -6.21 -8.31 7.68
N PHE A 128 -5.25 -9.03 8.25
CA PHE A 128 -5.44 -9.73 9.53
C PHE A 128 -5.81 -8.78 10.67
N THR A 129 -5.22 -7.59 10.70
CA THR A 129 -5.53 -6.56 11.68
C THR A 129 -6.96 -6.06 11.51
N MET A 130 -7.40 -5.80 10.27
CA MET A 130 -8.78 -5.39 9.96
C MET A 130 -9.81 -6.48 10.27
N GLN A 131 -9.45 -7.75 10.10
CA GLN A 131 -10.24 -8.91 10.53
C GLN A 131 -10.27 -9.10 12.05
N GLN A 132 -9.49 -8.32 12.82
CA GLN A 132 -9.36 -8.48 14.26
C GLN A 132 -8.95 -9.91 14.65
N LYS A 133 -8.02 -10.50 13.89
CA LYS A 133 -7.38 -11.76 14.28
C LYS A 133 -6.71 -11.60 15.66
N ASP A 134 -6.45 -12.71 16.33
CA ASP A 134 -5.81 -12.68 17.63
C ASP A 134 -4.39 -12.05 17.52
N LYS A 135 -3.95 -11.48 18.64
CA LYS A 135 -2.68 -10.75 18.72
C LYS A 135 -1.48 -11.60 18.31
N GLN A 136 -1.48 -12.90 18.65
CA GLN A 136 -0.36 -13.79 18.30
C GLN A 136 -0.27 -13.97 16.79
N THR A 137 -1.40 -14.23 16.11
CA THR A 137 -1.47 -14.35 14.66
C THR A 137 -1.02 -13.06 13.95
N ILE A 138 -1.48 -11.90 14.43
CA ILE A 138 -1.07 -10.61 13.87
C ILE A 138 0.44 -10.39 14.06
N ASN A 139 0.96 -10.64 15.26
CA ASN A 139 2.37 -10.47 15.58
C ASN A 139 3.26 -11.35 14.69
N GLN A 140 2.93 -12.63 14.56
CA GLN A 140 3.66 -13.58 13.71
C GLN A 140 3.63 -13.18 12.23
N CYS A 141 2.52 -12.62 11.76
CA CYS A 141 2.45 -12.09 10.41
C CYS A 141 3.46 -10.95 10.21
N PHE A 142 3.48 -9.98 11.12
CA PHE A 142 4.39 -8.84 11.02
C PHE A 142 5.86 -9.24 11.18
N ASP A 143 6.19 -10.26 11.97
CA ASP A 143 7.57 -10.80 12.03
C ASP A 143 7.98 -11.45 10.69
N THR A 144 7.04 -12.14 10.04
CA THR A 144 7.27 -12.68 8.69
C THR A 144 7.51 -11.55 7.68
N ALA A 145 6.66 -10.52 7.70
CA ALA A 145 6.82 -9.36 6.81
C ALA A 145 8.14 -8.61 7.06
N ALA A 146 8.54 -8.44 8.33
CA ALA A 146 9.81 -7.83 8.71
C ALA A 146 11.01 -8.64 8.20
N THR A 147 10.91 -9.98 8.21
CA THR A 147 11.95 -10.86 7.66
C THR A 147 12.11 -10.67 6.15
N VAL A 148 11.00 -10.64 5.41
CA VAL A 148 11.02 -10.40 3.95
C VAL A 148 11.57 -8.99 3.63
N LEU A 149 11.14 -7.97 4.38
CA LEU A 149 11.68 -6.61 4.27
C LEU A 149 13.20 -6.58 4.50
N LYS A 150 13.69 -7.23 5.56
CA LYS A 150 15.12 -7.25 5.89
C LYS A 150 15.93 -7.91 4.77
N THR A 151 15.47 -9.04 4.26
CA THR A 151 16.09 -9.72 3.12
C THR A 151 16.16 -8.82 1.89
N ALA A 152 15.12 -8.03 1.62
CA ALA A 152 15.14 -7.06 0.53
C ALA A 152 16.12 -5.90 0.80
N LEU A 153 16.15 -5.35 2.02
CA LEU A 153 17.02 -4.23 2.39
C LEU A 153 18.52 -4.59 2.44
N ASP A 154 18.84 -5.87 2.63
CA ASP A 154 20.21 -6.36 2.68
C ASP A 154 20.86 -6.50 1.31
N LYS A 155 20.06 -6.49 0.25
CA LYS A 155 20.54 -6.49 -1.13
C LYS A 155 21.23 -5.16 -1.46
N PRO A 156 22.52 -5.16 -1.82
CA PRO A 156 23.26 -3.93 -2.12
C PRO A 156 22.60 -3.06 -3.20
N GLU A 157 22.03 -3.68 -4.22
CA GLU A 157 21.35 -3.00 -5.33
C GLU A 157 20.16 -2.15 -4.87
N ASN A 158 19.49 -2.54 -3.78
CA ASN A 158 18.33 -1.82 -3.28
C ASN A 158 18.72 -0.56 -2.50
N LYS A 159 19.98 -0.42 -2.07
CA LYS A 159 20.44 0.73 -1.27
C LYS A 159 20.44 2.05 -2.04
N THR A 160 20.47 1.98 -3.37
CA THR A 160 20.42 3.15 -4.25
C THR A 160 19.00 3.51 -4.67
N GLU A 161 18.00 2.69 -4.31
CA GLU A 161 16.62 2.97 -4.67
C GLU A 161 16.10 4.21 -3.93
N PRO A 162 15.34 5.10 -4.61
CA PRO A 162 14.80 6.31 -3.99
C PRO A 162 13.91 6.06 -2.77
N ASP A 163 13.37 4.85 -2.62
CA ASP A 163 12.48 4.44 -1.54
C ASP A 163 13.16 3.61 -0.45
N TYR A 164 14.50 3.44 -0.50
CA TYR A 164 15.24 2.61 0.46
C TYR A 164 14.97 3.03 1.92
N LYS A 165 14.94 4.33 2.20
CA LYS A 165 14.68 4.88 3.54
C LYS A 165 13.27 4.56 4.03
N GLN A 166 12.29 4.55 3.13
CA GLN A 166 10.92 4.15 3.41
C GLN A 166 10.86 2.65 3.71
N GLY A 167 11.66 1.84 3.03
CA GLY A 167 11.86 0.43 3.33
C GLY A 167 12.45 0.20 4.73
N GLU A 168 13.51 0.94 5.10
CA GLU A 168 14.09 0.88 6.45
C GLU A 168 13.06 1.23 7.53
N PHE A 169 12.32 2.32 7.35
CA PHE A 169 11.27 2.72 8.29
C PHE A 169 10.15 1.66 8.38
N SER A 170 9.74 1.08 7.24
CA SER A 170 8.73 0.01 7.19
C SER A 170 9.18 -1.24 7.94
N TYR A 171 10.47 -1.59 7.87
CA TYR A 171 11.04 -2.69 8.67
C TYR A 171 10.92 -2.41 10.17
N LEU A 172 11.28 -1.20 10.61
CA LEU A 172 11.17 -0.82 12.02
C LEU A 172 9.72 -0.89 12.51
N LEU A 173 8.79 -0.37 11.72
CA LEU A 173 7.36 -0.41 12.02
C LEU A 173 6.84 -1.86 12.07
N ALA A 174 7.23 -2.71 11.13
CA ALA A 174 6.83 -4.12 11.13
C ALA A 174 7.32 -4.84 12.38
N LYS A 175 8.57 -4.62 12.82
CA LYS A 175 9.07 -5.18 14.08
C LYS A 175 8.30 -4.68 15.30
N TYR A 176 7.97 -3.38 15.37
CA TYR A 176 7.11 -2.87 16.44
C TYR A 176 5.74 -3.55 16.44
N LYS A 177 5.09 -3.65 15.27
CA LYS A 177 3.78 -4.32 15.11
C LYS A 177 3.82 -5.83 15.39
N ALA A 178 4.99 -6.44 15.31
CA ALA A 178 5.22 -7.82 15.72
C ALA A 178 5.39 -8.00 17.26
N GLY A 179 5.38 -6.91 18.02
CA GLY A 179 5.48 -6.92 19.48
C GLY A 179 6.87 -6.62 20.04
N HIS A 180 7.84 -6.27 19.19
CA HIS A 180 9.19 -5.87 19.61
C HIS A 180 9.18 -4.38 19.99
N LEU A 181 8.72 -4.10 21.21
CA LEU A 181 8.41 -2.73 21.67
C LEU A 181 9.62 -1.78 21.65
N GLU A 182 10.84 -2.28 21.73
CA GLU A 182 12.07 -1.48 21.62
C GLU A 182 12.23 -0.79 20.25
N TYR A 183 11.51 -1.26 19.23
CA TYR A 183 11.48 -0.61 17.93
C TYR A 183 10.74 0.73 17.94
N LYS A 184 9.95 1.03 18.98
CA LYS A 184 9.38 2.36 19.21
C LYS A 184 10.47 3.43 19.26
N ASP A 185 11.50 3.21 20.06
CA ASP A 185 12.59 4.18 20.24
C ASP A 185 13.52 4.22 19.01
N LYS A 186 13.72 3.06 18.35
CA LYS A 186 14.47 2.98 17.09
C LYS A 186 13.81 3.80 15.98
N MET A 187 12.48 3.78 15.88
CA MET A 187 11.74 4.63 14.92
C MET A 187 11.90 6.12 15.25
N GLN A 188 11.81 6.52 16.52
CA GLN A 188 12.03 7.92 16.91
C GLN A 188 13.43 8.39 16.54
N LYS A 189 14.45 7.58 16.84
CA LYS A 189 15.84 7.87 16.44
C LYS A 189 15.98 7.98 14.92
N PHE A 190 15.40 7.04 14.18
CA PHE A 190 15.43 7.08 12.71
C PHE A 190 14.80 8.35 12.13
N ILE A 191 13.66 8.78 12.69
CA ILE A 191 13.00 10.05 12.31
C ILE A 191 13.90 11.25 12.64
N ALA A 192 14.52 11.28 13.82
CA ALA A 192 15.42 12.37 14.23
C ALA A 192 16.65 12.47 13.32
N ASP A 193 17.22 11.33 12.93
CA ASP A 193 18.43 11.24 12.10
C ASP A 193 18.13 11.49 10.59
N THR A 194 16.85 11.46 10.18
CA THR A 194 16.43 11.72 8.79
C THR A 194 16.61 13.20 8.43
N GLN A 195 17.45 13.48 7.43
CA GLN A 195 17.78 14.84 6.96
C GLN A 195 16.76 15.40 5.96
N ASP A 196 16.15 14.55 5.14
CA ASP A 196 15.10 14.97 4.22
C ASP A 196 13.84 15.31 5.02
N GLU A 197 13.51 16.60 5.08
CA GLU A 197 12.39 17.11 5.88
C GLU A 197 11.02 16.59 5.40
N LYS A 198 10.87 16.29 4.10
CA LYS A 198 9.62 15.72 3.57
C LYS A 198 9.46 14.28 4.05
N LEU A 199 10.52 13.48 3.97
CA LEU A 199 10.53 12.10 4.48
C LEU A 199 10.37 12.07 6.00
N LYS A 200 11.07 12.93 6.73
CA LYS A 200 10.94 13.06 8.19
C LYS A 200 9.51 13.34 8.62
N LYS A 201 8.84 14.28 7.96
CA LYS A 201 7.42 14.60 8.23
C LYS A 201 6.51 13.40 7.91
N ALA A 202 6.77 12.69 6.81
CA ALA A 202 6.00 11.50 6.46
C ALA A 202 6.17 10.38 7.50
N PHE A 203 7.40 10.08 7.92
CA PHE A 203 7.67 9.08 8.95
C PHE A 203 7.07 9.46 10.31
N LYS A 204 7.15 10.74 10.70
CA LYS A 204 6.50 11.22 11.92
C LYS A 204 4.99 11.02 11.88
N THR A 205 4.35 11.34 10.75
CA THR A 205 2.90 11.17 10.58
C THR A 205 2.49 9.71 10.77
N ILE A 206 3.25 8.77 10.20
CA ILE A 206 3.00 7.34 10.36
C ILE A 206 3.24 6.91 11.81
N TYR A 207 4.34 7.34 12.43
CA TYR A 207 4.67 7.01 13.81
C TYR A 207 3.57 7.46 14.79
N ASP A 208 3.12 8.71 14.67
CA ASP A 208 2.07 9.25 15.54
C ASP A 208 0.77 8.44 15.39
N ALA A 209 0.40 8.06 14.16
CA ALA A 209 -0.82 7.31 13.87
C ALA A 209 -0.77 5.84 14.32
N GLU A 210 0.39 5.18 14.18
CA GLU A 210 0.50 3.72 14.32
C GLU A 210 1.15 3.27 15.64
N VAL A 211 1.81 4.19 16.36
CA VAL A 211 2.68 3.85 17.51
C VAL A 211 2.35 4.64 18.77
N GLN A 212 2.00 5.93 18.67
CA GLN A 212 1.70 6.75 19.85
C GLN A 212 0.29 6.58 20.42
N ASN A 213 -0.62 5.95 19.67
CA ASN A 213 -2.02 5.75 20.08
C ASN A 213 -2.20 4.74 21.21
#